data_AF-A0A2V7RT28-F1
#
_entry.id   AF-A0A2V7RT28-F1
#
_cell.length_a   1.000
_cell.length_b   1.000
_cell.length_c   1.000
_cell.angle_alpha   90.00
_cell.angle_beta   90.00
_cell.angle_gamma   90.00
#
_symmetry.space_group_name_H-M   'P 1'
#
loop_
_entity.id
_entity.type
_entity.pdbx_description
1 polymer ?
#
loop_
_entity_poly.entity_id
_entity_poly.type
_entity_poly.pdbx_seq_one_letter_code
_entity_poly.pdbx_strand_id
1 'polypeptide(L)'
;MDSLLAWLTSLPIGTLYVALAAVAAIENVFPPIPADTVVALGSFLAARGKGSVIAAFTATWLGNVTSAMIMYGIGRRYGAARLE
;
A
#
# COMPACT_ATOMS: atom_id res chain seq x y z
N MET A 1 4.16 22.77 -4.80
CA MET A 1 4.70 21.73 -3.88
C MET A 1 4.14 21.93 -2.48
N ASP A 2 4.15 23.16 -1.97
CA ASP A 2 3.78 23.46 -0.58
C ASP A 2 2.30 23.21 -0.26
N SER A 3 1.39 23.42 -1.22
CA SER A 3 -0.04 23.15 -1.07
C SER A 3 -0.35 21.64 -0.92
N LEU A 4 0.34 20.78 -1.67
CA LEU A 4 0.21 19.33 -1.55
C LEU A 4 0.72 18.85 -0.18
N LEU A 5 1.87 19.36 0.24
CA LEU A 5 2.46 19.01 1.54
C LEU A 5 1.61 19.51 2.70
N ALA A 6 1.04 20.71 2.61
CA ALA A 6 0.09 21.24 3.59
C ALA A 6 -1.18 20.37 3.68
N TRP A 7 -1.69 19.92 2.54
CA TRP A 7 -2.83 19.00 2.51
C TRP A 7 -2.48 17.64 3.13
N LEU A 8 -1.36 17.02 2.73
CA LEU A 8 -0.91 15.74 3.31
C LEU A 8 -0.66 15.83 4.82
N THR A 9 -0.13 16.95 5.29
CA THR A 9 0.13 17.18 6.72
C THR A 9 -1.11 17.60 7.50
N SER A 10 -2.21 17.94 6.84
CA SER A 10 -3.52 18.11 7.48
C SER A 10 -4.24 16.79 7.74
N LEU A 11 -3.89 15.73 7.00
CA LEU A 11 -4.54 14.42 7.14
C LEU A 11 -4.13 13.68 8.43
N PRO A 12 -5.07 12.93 9.04
CA PRO A 12 -4.76 12.02 10.14
C PRO A 12 -3.74 10.96 9.72
N ILE A 13 -2.82 10.63 10.63
CA ILE A 13 -1.78 9.63 10.39
C ILE A 13 -2.39 8.25 10.06
N GLY A 14 -3.50 7.89 10.72
CA GLY A 14 -4.22 6.64 10.42
C GLY A 14 -4.69 6.55 8.97
N THR A 15 -5.23 7.64 8.43
CA THR A 15 -5.66 7.72 7.02
C THR A 15 -4.49 7.52 6.06
N LEU A 16 -3.31 8.06 6.39
CA LEU A 16 -2.12 7.86 5.59
C LEU A 16 -1.61 6.41 5.62
N TYR A 17 -1.72 5.71 6.76
CA TYR A 17 -1.41 4.27 6.82
C TYR A 17 -2.38 3.43 5.99
N VAL A 18 -3.68 3.75 6.05
CA VAL A 18 -4.69 3.07 5.22
C VAL A 18 -4.43 3.33 3.74
N ALA A 19 -4.12 4.57 3.36
CA ALA A 19 -3.76 4.90 1.99
C ALA A 19 -2.50 4.15 1.54
N LEU A 20 -1.46 4.08 2.38
CA LEU A 20 -0.25 3.32 2.11
C LEU A 20 -0.54 1.83 1.87
N ALA A 21 -1.35 1.22 2.73
CA ALA A 21 -1.77 -0.17 2.58
C ALA A 21 -2.59 -0.40 1.29
N ALA A 22 -3.46 0.54 0.94
CA ALA A 22 -4.28 0.47 -0.27
C ALA A 22 -3.42 0.57 -1.54
N VAL A 23 -2.47 1.50 -1.59
CA VAL A 23 -1.54 1.62 -2.73
C VAL A 23 -0.72 0.34 -2.86
N ALA A 24 -0.16 -0.18 -1.76
CA ALA A 24 0.56 -1.45 -1.75
C ALA A 24 -0.32 -2.63 -2.22
N ALA A 25 -1.59 -2.66 -1.85
CA ALA A 25 -2.53 -3.68 -2.30
C ALA A 25 -2.78 -3.61 -3.82
N ILE A 26 -2.95 -2.39 -4.36
CA ILE A 26 -3.19 -2.14 -5.79
C ILE A 26 -1.99 -2.56 -6.64
N GLU A 27 -0.77 -2.22 -6.21
CA GLU A 27 0.49 -2.63 -6.86
C GLU A 27 0.55 -4.13 -7.15
N ASN A 28 0.02 -4.93 -6.23
CA ASN A 28 0.05 -6.38 -6.34
C ASN A 28 -0.96 -6.94 -7.36
N VAL A 29 -2.03 -6.19 -7.66
CA VAL A 29 -3.09 -6.61 -8.60
C VAL A 29 -2.72 -6.25 -10.03
N PHE A 30 -2.24 -5.03 -10.22
CA PHE A 30 -1.78 -4.53 -11.49
C PHE A 30 -0.72 -3.50 -11.15
N PRO A 31 0.58 -3.74 -11.39
CA PRO A 31 1.66 -2.85 -10.94
C PRO A 31 1.61 -1.54 -11.75
N PRO A 32 0.91 -0.47 -11.28
CA PRO A 32 0.71 0.74 -12.05
C PRO A 32 1.83 1.76 -11.81
N ILE A 33 2.56 1.62 -10.70
CA ILE A 33 3.52 2.57 -10.15
C ILE A 33 4.74 1.77 -9.65
N PRO A 34 5.92 2.38 -9.52
CA PRO A 34 7.09 1.66 -8.99
C PRO A 34 6.95 1.47 -7.47
N ALA A 35 7.39 0.31 -6.96
CA ALA A 35 7.40 0.00 -5.52
C ALA A 35 8.15 1.05 -4.68
N ASP A 36 9.14 1.73 -5.28
CA ASP A 36 9.89 2.82 -4.66
C ASP A 36 8.98 3.97 -4.17
N THR A 37 7.83 4.19 -4.82
CA THR A 37 6.86 5.23 -4.43
C THR A 37 6.21 4.90 -3.09
N VAL A 38 5.86 3.62 -2.88
CA VAL A 38 5.29 3.12 -1.60
C VAL A 38 6.33 3.24 -0.49
N VAL A 39 7.59 2.90 -0.78
CA VAL A 39 8.71 3.01 0.17
C VAL A 39 8.97 4.46 0.55
N ALA A 40 8.96 5.39 -0.42
CA ALA A 40 9.13 6.82 -0.18
C ALA A 40 7.99 7.39 0.70
N LEU A 41 6.74 7.02 0.41
CA LEU A 41 5.57 7.39 1.21
C LEU A 41 5.63 6.82 2.63
N GLY A 42 6.00 5.55 2.77
CA GLY A 42 6.18 4.90 4.07
C GLY A 42 7.28 5.58 4.90
N SER A 43 8.39 5.96 4.26
CA SER A 43 9.51 6.67 4.89
C SER A 43 9.10 8.09 5.33
N PHE A 44 8.37 8.82 4.48
CA PHE A 44 7.79 10.12 4.84
C PHE A 44 6.86 10.01 6.05
N LEU A 45 6.00 8.99 6.07
CA LEU A 45 5.05 8.78 7.15
C LEU A 45 5.75 8.41 8.46
N ALA A 46 6.82 7.60 8.40
CA ALA A 46 7.64 7.27 9.56
C ALA A 46 8.44 8.48 10.09
N ALA A 47 8.87 9.39 9.22
CA ALA A 47 9.60 10.60 9.61
C ALA A 47 8.69 11.72 10.15
N ARG A 48 7.38 11.68 9.86
CA ARG A 48 6.40 12.63 10.41
C ARG A 48 6.31 12.41 11.92
N GLY A 49 6.46 13.44 12.75
CA GLY A 49 6.75 13.36 14.20
C GLY A 49 5.83 12.55 15.14
N LYS A 50 4.81 11.84 14.64
CA LYS A 50 4.00 10.86 15.38
C LYS A 50 3.82 9.53 14.62
N GLY A 51 4.49 9.36 13.49
CA GLY A 51 4.47 8.14 12.70
C GLY A 51 5.43 7.10 13.26
N SER A 52 5.05 5.83 13.14
CA SER A 52 5.86 4.68 13.48
C SER A 52 6.31 3.95 12.22
N VAL A 53 7.60 3.63 12.16
CA VAL A 53 8.17 2.75 11.12
C VAL A 53 7.49 1.39 11.15
N ILE A 54 7.22 0.85 12.35
CA ILE A 54 6.56 -0.44 12.54
C ILE A 54 5.13 -0.38 11.99
N ALA A 55 4.41 0.72 12.22
CA ALA A 55 3.06 0.90 11.67
C ALA A 55 3.08 1.02 10.14
N ALA A 56 4.05 1.74 9.56
CA ALA A 56 4.21 1.83 8.11
C ALA A 56 4.51 0.45 7.49
N PHE A 57 5.46 -0.28 8.08
CA PHE A 57 5.83 -1.62 7.64
C PHE A 57 4.65 -2.59 7.71
N THR A 58 3.96 -2.64 8.86
CA THR A 58 2.83 -3.56 9.06
C THR A 58 1.66 -3.22 8.12
N ALA A 59 1.37 -1.94 7.89
CA ALA A 59 0.34 -1.52 6.94
C ALA A 59 0.67 -1.98 5.50
N THR A 60 1.90 -1.73 5.03
CA THR A 60 2.35 -2.14 3.69
C THR A 60 2.38 -3.66 3.54
N TRP A 61 2.87 -4.37 4.56
CA TRP A 61 2.94 -5.83 4.57
C TRP A 61 1.54 -6.46 4.51
N LEU A 62 0.62 -6.00 5.36
CA LEU A 62 -0.76 -6.48 5.39
C LEU A 62 -1.48 -6.20 4.06
N GLY A 63 -1.30 -5.00 3.49
CA GLY A 63 -1.86 -4.64 2.19
C GLY A 63 -1.43 -5.60 1.09
N ASN A 64 -0.12 -5.87 1.00
CA ASN A 64 0.45 -6.81 0.03
C ASN A 64 -0.01 -8.25 0.25
N VAL A 65 0.09 -8.78 1.48
CA VAL A 65 -0.30 -10.17 1.76
C VAL A 65 -1.78 -10.37 1.46
N THR A 66 -2.63 -9.42 1.87
CA THR A 66 -4.07 -9.51 1.64
C THR A 66 -4.40 -9.51 0.14
N SER A 67 -3.82 -8.59 -0.65
CA SER A 67 -4.07 -8.56 -2.09
C SER A 67 -3.50 -9.77 -2.82
N ALA A 68 -2.32 -10.28 -2.41
CA ALA A 68 -1.75 -11.51 -2.95
C ALA A 68 -2.67 -12.71 -2.71
N MET A 69 -3.22 -12.84 -1.51
CA MET A 69 -4.16 -13.92 -1.17
C MET A 69 -5.47 -13.82 -1.96
N ILE A 70 -5.98 -12.60 -2.18
CA ILE A 70 -7.15 -12.36 -3.03
C ILE A 70 -6.85 -12.78 -4.48
N MET A 71 -5.72 -12.34 -5.04
CA MET A 71 -5.31 -12.71 -6.40
C MET A 71 -5.06 -14.20 -6.56
N TYR A 72 -4.44 -14.84 -5.56
CA TYR A 72 -4.29 -16.29 -5.53
C TYR A 72 -5.65 -17.00 -5.52
N GLY A 73 -6.61 -16.55 -4.72
CA GLY A 73 -7.97 -17.10 -4.69
C GLY A 73 -8.68 -16.98 -6.04
N ILE A 74 -8.56 -15.83 -6.70
CA ILE A 74 -9.11 -15.59 -8.05
C ILE A 74 -8.43 -16.52 -9.06
N GLY A 75 -7.09 -16.57 -9.08
CA GLY A 75 -6.33 -17.44 -9.97
C GLY A 75 -6.65 -18.92 -9.76
N ARG A 76 -6.77 -19.37 -8.52
CA ARG A 76 -7.13 -20.75 -8.19
C ARG A 76 -8.54 -21.12 -8.68
N ARG A 77 -9.50 -20.20 -8.59
CA ARG A 77 -10.91 -20.47 -8.96
C ARG A 77 -11.14 -20.41 -10.47
N TYR A 78 -10.48 -19.48 -11.17
CA TYR A 78 -10.75 -19.20 -12.59
C TYR A 78 -9.62 -19.62 -13.54
N GLY A 79 -8.41 -19.89 -13.03
CA GLY A 79 -7.24 -20.25 -13.83
C GLY A 79 -7.22 -21.72 -14.29
N ALA A 80 -7.89 -22.63 -13.56
CA ALA A 80 -7.90 -24.06 -13.90
C ALA A 80 -8.53 -24.35 -15.28
N ALA A 81 -9.53 -23.56 -15.69
CA ALA A 81 -10.21 -23.72 -16.98
C ALA A 81 -9.41 -23.16 -18.19
N ARG A 82 -8.22 -22.58 -17.96
CA ARG A 82 -7.38 -21.96 -19.01
C ARG A 82 -6.04 -22.67 -19.24
N LEU A 83 -5.79 -23.75 -18.50
CA LEU A 83 -4.58 -24.58 -18.63
C LEU A 83 -4.82 -25.87 -19.43
N GLU A 84 -6.05 -26.07 -19.93
CA GLU A 84 -6.43 -27.13 -20.87
C GLU A 84 -6.43 -26.63 -22.31
#